data_AF-T1H6L6-F1
#
_entry.id   AF-T1H6L6-F1
#
_cell.length_a   1.000
_cell.length_b   1.000
_cell.length_c   1.000
_cell.angle_alpha   90.00
_cell.angle_beta   90.00
_cell.angle_gamma   90.00
#
_symmetry.space_group_name_H-M   'P 1'
#
loop_
_entity.id
_entity.type
_entity.pdbx_description
1 polymer ?
#
loop_
_entity_poly.entity_id
_entity_poly.type
_entity_poly.pdbx_seq_one_letter_code
_entity_poly.pdbx_strand_id
1 'polypeptide(L)' 'NDTTETELCRVFSAYGNVKSTKIIVDRAGVSKGYGFVTFETEQEAQRLQNDVS' A
#
# COMPACT_ATOMS: atom_id res chain seq x y z
N ASN A 1 9.89 -11.59 -6.55
CA ASN A 1 8.45 -11.37 -6.28
C ASN A 1 8.32 -9.89 -5.97
N ASP A 2 8.21 -9.10 -7.03
CA ASP A 2 8.28 -7.65 -6.97
C ASP A 2 6.89 -7.14 -6.57
N THR A 3 6.73 -6.78 -5.31
CA THR A 3 5.51 -6.14 -4.83
C THR A 3 5.40 -4.78 -5.51
N THR A 4 4.56 -4.68 -6.54
CA THR A 4 4.33 -3.46 -7.31
C THR A 4 3.22 -2.61 -6.68
N GLU A 5 3.21 -1.32 -6.98
CA GLU A 5 2.14 -0.39 -6.57
C GLU A 5 0.75 -0.91 -6.96
N THR A 6 0.65 -1.55 -8.13
CA THR A 6 -0.59 -2.16 -8.60
C THR A 6 -1.06 -3.31 -7.72
N GLU A 7 -0.13 -4.15 -7.24
CA GLU A 7 -0.45 -5.26 -6.34
C GLU A 7 -0.96 -4.73 -4.99
N LEU A 8 -0.26 -3.75 -4.43
CA LEU A 8 -0.70 -3.04 -3.21
C LEU A 8 -2.10 -2.45 -3.44
N CYS A 9 -2.28 -1.67 -4.50
CA CYS A 9 -3.56 -1.03 -4.80
C CYS A 9 -4.70 -2.04 -4.97
N ARG A 10 -4.45 -3.20 -5.58
CA ARG A 10 -5.43 -4.29 -5.69
C ARG A 10 -5.79 -4.89 -4.34
N VAL A 11 -4.79 -5.26 -3.54
CA VAL A 11 -5.01 -5.85 -2.21
C VAL A 11 -5.76 -4.86 -1.33
N PHE A 12 -5.33 -3.60 -1.32
CA PHE A 12 -5.90 -2.55 -0.49
C PHE A 12 -7.25 -2.01 -0.99
N SER A 13 -7.54 -2.10 -2.29
CA SER A 13 -8.87 -1.79 -2.84
C SER A 13 -9.99 -2.66 -2.27
N ALA A 14 -9.66 -3.84 -1.75
CA ALA A 14 -10.65 -4.68 -1.06
C ALA A 14 -11.06 -4.12 0.31
N TYR A 15 -10.21 -3.30 0.94
CA TYR A 15 -10.40 -2.75 2.27
C TYR A 15 -10.92 -1.30 2.25
N GLY A 16 -10.63 -0.55 1.18
CA GLY A 16 -11.09 0.83 1.02
C GLY A 16 -10.55 1.50 -0.24
N ASN A 17 -10.95 2.76 -0.44
CA ASN A 17 -10.54 3.58 -1.57
C ASN A 17 -9.10 4.05 -1.38
N VAL A 18 -8.19 3.50 -2.18
CA VAL A 18 -6.77 3.86 -2.17
C VAL A 18 -6.57 5.16 -2.94
N LYS A 19 -6.23 6.23 -2.21
CA LYS A 19 -5.93 7.54 -2.79
C LYS A 19 -4.58 7.57 -3.48
N SER A 20 -3.58 6.92 -2.90
CA SER A 20 -2.25 6.83 -3.48
C SER A 20 -1.45 5.67 -2.90
N THR A 21 -0.69 4.99 -3.74
CA THR A 21 0.34 4.03 -3.33
C THR A 21 1.69 4.62 -3.69
N LYS A 22 2.71 4.35 -2.88
CA LYS A 22 4.08 4.74 -3.18
C LYS A 22 5.05 3.66 -2.71
N ILE A 23 5.70 3.00 -3.65
CA ILE A 23 6.79 2.08 -3.33
C ILE A 23 8.04 2.90 -2.99
N ILE A 24 8.73 2.52 -1.91
CA ILE A 24 10.01 3.12 -1.58
C ILE A 24 11.11 2.35 -2.30
N VAL A 25 11.71 3.04 -3.27
CA VAL A 25 12.91 2.61 -3.97
C VAL A 25 14.13 3.31 -3.38
N ASP A 26 15.25 2.60 -3.33
CA ASP A 26 16.54 3.21 -3.00
C ASP A 26 17.02 4.15 -4.12
N ARG A 27 18.08 4.92 -3.89
CA ARG A 27 18.69 5.80 -4.90
C ARG A 27 19.16 5.04 -6.15
N ALA A 28 19.39 3.74 -6.02
CA ALA A 28 19.71 2.84 -7.13
C ALA A 28 18.48 2.34 -7.92
N GLY A 29 17.26 2.76 -7.57
CA GLY A 29 16.02 2.29 -8.20
C GLY A 29 15.55 0.90 -7.74
N VAL A 30 16.24 0.30 -6.77
CA VAL A 30 15.87 -1.00 -6.20
C VAL A 30 14.79 -0.80 -5.14
N SER A 31 13.62 -1.43 -5.33
CA SER A 31 12.53 -1.43 -4.35
C SER A 31 13.00 -2.09 -3.05
N LYS A 32 12.83 -1.40 -1.92
CA LYS A 32 13.22 -1.94 -0.61
C LYS A 32 12.25 -2.99 -0.06
N GLY A 33 11.26 -3.42 -0.85
CA GLY A 33 10.26 -4.39 -0.44
C GLY A 33 9.18 -3.83 0.49
N TYR A 34 9.12 -2.50 0.65
CA TYR A 34 8.05 -1.83 1.39
C TYR A 34 7.52 -0.63 0.61
N GLY A 35 6.24 -0.33 0.84
CA GLY A 35 5.53 0.79 0.23
C GLY A 35 4.54 1.39 1.22
N PHE A 36 4.17 2.64 0.97
CA PHE A 36 3.15 3.34 1.71
C PHE A 36 1.86 3.38 0.89
N VAL A 37 0.74 3.20 1.59
CA VAL A 37 -0.59 3.33 1.00
C VAL A 37 -1.36 4.38 1.78
N THR A 38 -1.90 5.34 1.05
CA THR A 38 -2.74 6.42 1.55
C THR A 38 -4.17 6.12 1.14
N PHE A 39 -5.04 5.93 2.13
CA PHE A 39 -6.48 5.80 1.93
C PHE A 39 -7.15 7.17 1.89
N GLU A 40 -8.38 7.19 1.39
CA GLU A 40 -9.22 8.38 1.43
C GLU A 40 -9.66 8.72 2.86
N THR A 41 -9.94 7.72 3.68
CA THR A 41 -10.37 7.90 5.07
C THR A 41 -9.52 7.12 6.08
N GLU A 42 -9.42 7.64 7.30
CA GLU A 42 -8.75 6.94 8.41
C GLU A 42 -9.46 5.63 8.80
N GLN A 43 -10.77 5.53 8.58
CA GLN A 43 -11.53 4.32 8.91
C GLN A 43 -11.11 3.13 8.04
N GLU A 44 -10.85 3.38 6.74
CA GLU A 44 -10.33 2.38 5.81
C GLU A 44 -8.92 1.95 6.21
N ALA A 45 -8.08 2.91 6.59
CA ALA A 45 -6.73 2.62 7.08
C ALA A 45 -6.74 1.80 8.39
N GLN A 46 -7.65 2.10 9.33
CA GLN A 46 -7.82 1.33 10.56
C GLN A 46 -8.33 -0.08 10.32
N ARG A 47 -9.27 -0.25 9.39
CA ARG A 47 -9.77 -1.58 9.00
C ARG A 47 -8.65 -2.43 8.45
N LEU A 48 -7.83 -1.86 7.57
CA LEU A 48 -6.66 -2.54 7.06
C LEU A 48 -5.73 -2.97 8.20
N GLN A 49 -5.39 -2.05 9.10
CA GLN A 49 -4.44 -2.30 10.18
C GLN A 49 -4.88 -3.43 11.13
N ASN A 50 -6.20 -3.61 11.31
CA ASN A 50 -6.76 -4.76 12.04
C ASN A 50 -6.63 -6.09 11.30
N ASP A 51 -6.69 -6.09 9.96
CA ASP A 51 -6.68 -7.31 9.15
C ASP A 51 -5.27 -7.89 8.95
N VAL A 52 -4.25 -7.01 8.96
CA VAL A 52 -2.83 -7.41 8.90
C VAL A 52 -2.19 -7.70 10.26
N SER A 53 -2.98 -7.71 11.36
CA SER A 53 -2.51 -8.02 12.72
C SER A 53 -2.64 -9.51 13.07
#